data_AF-A0A835YIR2-F1
#
_entry.id   AF-A0A835YIR2-F1
#
_cell.length_a   1.000
_cell.length_b   1.000
_cell.length_c   1.000
_cell.angle_alpha   90.00
_cell.angle_beta   90.00
_cell.angle_gamma   90.00
#
_symmetry.space_group_name_H-M   'P 1'
#
loop_
_entity.id
_entity.type
_entity.pdbx_description
1 polymer ?
#
loop_
_entity_poly.entity_id
_entity_poly.type
_entity_poly.pdbx_seq_one_letter_code
_entity_poly.pdbx_strand_id
1 'polypeptide(L)'
;MSDSLANSISMASDLSDSGSEHTLPEVLEAGDDDEEREYTGCFEGPEKTLEVCFKPGVGDARGCRALTREQLDQICKRARCTILSRMSNAHLDAYVLSESSLFVYRYKVVIKTCGTTTLLRCVAYLLQHAGAHGGLGLELEWVGYSRKNFTFPGDQLYPHASFEQELAYLRQHQHLSARLDGSGHVLGPVTGDHWFVYVADKYDRPNFTATDRICNIMMFDMHPESAACFVRDDIGPDGRHTTTARAAGHAMTVASGIADLVPGAAIDACAFEPCGYSMNAIQFESYYTIHVTPEAACSYASFETNNPYRSYRSIVNNVLGVFRPRRFVLTMMADEAGLKTMAENPFDQLSVPIPGFGAYARTSMCSTKVEGDCCLLLANYNLVVDRPVLSRRRSHTQV
;
A
#
# COMPACT_ATOMS: atom_id res chain seq x y z
N MET A 1 -6.70 -13.05 -83.11
CA MET A 1 -7.72 -13.14 -82.06
C MET A 1 -6.95 -13.62 -80.82
N SER A 2 -6.29 -12.70 -80.11
CA SER A 2 -6.82 -11.88 -78.99
C SER A 2 -6.89 -12.66 -77.68
N ASP A 3 -6.40 -12.24 -76.50
CA ASP A 3 -5.55 -11.11 -76.04
C ASP A 3 -5.25 -11.34 -74.52
N SER A 4 -4.27 -10.75 -73.79
CA SER A 4 -3.07 -9.92 -74.09
C SER A 4 -2.25 -9.70 -72.77
N LEU A 5 -1.13 -8.95 -72.83
CA LEU A 5 -0.42 -8.25 -71.70
C LEU A 5 0.40 -9.10 -70.68
N ALA A 6 1.50 -8.63 -70.08
CA ALA A 6 2.46 -7.56 -70.43
C ALA A 6 3.78 -7.66 -69.62
N ASN A 7 4.87 -7.16 -70.23
CA ASN A 7 6.16 -6.65 -69.70
C ASN A 7 6.82 -7.18 -68.41
N SER A 8 8.07 -7.62 -68.60
CA SER A 8 9.18 -7.58 -67.63
C SER A 8 9.80 -6.17 -67.49
N ILE A 9 10.59 -5.95 -66.43
CA ILE A 9 11.94 -5.34 -66.44
C ILE A 9 12.52 -5.31 -65.02
N SER A 10 13.82 -5.55 -64.88
CA SER A 10 14.60 -5.30 -63.66
C SER A 10 15.56 -4.13 -63.88
N MET A 11 15.80 -3.30 -62.87
CA MET A 11 16.99 -2.44 -62.77
C MET A 11 17.43 -2.26 -61.31
N ALA A 12 18.68 -1.87 -61.13
CA ALA A 12 19.44 -2.03 -59.89
C ALA A 12 19.59 -0.73 -59.08
N SER A 13 20.03 -0.92 -57.82
CA SER A 13 20.83 -0.02 -56.99
C SER A 13 20.90 1.47 -57.33
N ASP A 14 20.32 2.30 -56.46
CA ASP A 14 21.12 3.26 -55.68
C ASP A 14 20.28 3.79 -54.50
N LEU A 15 20.94 4.16 -53.40
CA LEU A 15 20.55 5.24 -52.47
C LEU A 15 21.49 5.25 -51.26
N SER A 16 22.37 6.24 -51.22
CA SER A 16 23.20 6.59 -50.08
C SER A 16 22.51 7.61 -49.17
N ASP A 17 22.65 7.38 -47.86
CA ASP A 17 22.76 8.37 -46.78
C ASP A 17 22.03 9.72 -46.92
N SER A 18 20.94 9.88 -46.15
CA SER A 18 20.65 11.15 -45.50
C SER A 18 20.16 10.89 -44.07
N GLY A 19 21.01 11.24 -43.09
CA GLY A 19 20.70 11.05 -41.68
C GLY A 19 19.48 11.85 -41.21
N SER A 20 18.62 11.19 -40.45
CA SER A 20 17.72 11.84 -39.51
C SER A 20 17.88 11.17 -38.15
N GLU A 21 18.22 11.97 -37.14
CA GLU A 21 18.26 11.50 -35.76
C GLU A 21 16.82 11.14 -35.35
N HIS A 22 16.58 9.87 -35.03
CA HIS A 22 15.32 9.47 -34.42
C HIS A 22 15.26 10.02 -32.99
N THR A 23 14.71 11.23 -32.85
CA THR A 23 14.27 11.77 -31.57
C THR A 23 13.31 10.78 -30.91
N LEU A 24 13.62 10.42 -29.67
CA LEU A 24 12.77 9.57 -28.84
C LEU A 24 11.37 10.19 -28.74
N PRO A 25 10.28 9.40 -28.83
CA PRO A 25 8.95 9.95 -28.61
C PRO A 25 8.83 10.42 -27.17
N GLU A 26 8.44 11.68 -26.98
CA GLU A 26 8.19 12.24 -25.66
C GLU A 26 7.15 11.38 -24.93
N VAL A 27 7.52 10.94 -23.72
CA VAL A 27 6.53 10.42 -22.77
C VAL A 27 5.54 11.57 -22.52
N LEU A 28 4.25 11.31 -22.73
CA LEU A 28 3.20 12.28 -22.46
C LEU A 28 3.19 12.59 -20.96
N GLU A 29 3.93 13.63 -20.56
CA GLU A 29 3.74 14.26 -19.25
C GLU A 29 2.37 14.94 -19.28
N ALA A 30 1.35 14.18 -18.88
CA ALA A 30 0.00 14.66 -18.70
C ALA A 30 0.04 15.82 -17.72
N GLY A 31 -0.33 17.01 -18.23
CA GLY A 31 -0.11 18.29 -17.58
C GLY A 31 -0.47 18.29 -16.10
N ASP A 32 0.37 18.96 -15.31
CA ASP A 32 0.14 19.17 -13.89
C ASP A 32 -1.01 20.21 -13.73
N ASP A 33 -2.24 19.72 -13.88
CA ASP A 33 -3.43 20.36 -13.32
C ASP A 33 -3.32 20.25 -11.78
N ASP A 34 -2.52 21.15 -11.21
CA ASP A 34 -2.33 21.40 -9.78
C ASP A 34 -3.46 22.33 -9.26
N GLU A 35 -4.72 22.03 -9.62
CA GLU A 35 -5.87 22.62 -8.93
C GLU A 35 -5.99 22.01 -7.52
N GLU A 36 -5.50 22.75 -6.52
CA GLU A 36 -5.73 22.44 -5.11
C GLU A 36 -7.24 22.45 -4.80
N ARG A 37 -7.84 21.27 -4.70
CA ARG A 37 -9.26 21.11 -4.38
C ARG A 37 -9.54 21.47 -2.93
N GLU A 38 -10.59 22.27 -2.72
CA GLU A 38 -11.13 22.59 -1.40
C GLU A 38 -11.53 21.31 -0.64
N TYR A 39 -11.00 21.13 0.58
CA TYR A 39 -11.25 19.95 1.41
C TYR A 39 -12.72 19.88 1.84
N THR A 40 -13.43 18.87 1.36
CA THR A 40 -14.89 18.73 1.51
C THR A 40 -15.33 18.14 2.86
N GLY A 41 -14.41 17.99 3.83
CA GLY A 41 -14.69 17.32 5.11
C GLY A 41 -14.59 15.80 5.08
N CYS A 42 -14.15 15.22 3.96
CA CYS A 42 -13.93 13.78 3.78
C CYS A 42 -12.57 13.53 3.12
N PHE A 43 -11.90 12.48 3.57
CA PHE A 43 -10.60 12.04 3.07
C PHE A 43 -10.66 10.59 2.58
N GLU A 44 -9.96 10.26 1.49
CA GLU A 44 -9.88 8.87 1.01
C GLU A 44 -8.86 8.07 1.84
N GLY A 45 -9.36 7.38 2.86
CA GLY A 45 -8.58 6.44 3.66
C GLY A 45 -7.96 5.27 2.87
N PRO A 46 -8.72 4.52 2.05
CA PRO A 46 -8.23 3.37 1.28
C PRO A 46 -6.94 3.62 0.49
N GLU A 47 -5.87 2.96 0.93
CA GLU A 47 -4.51 3.25 0.47
C GLU A 47 -4.13 2.55 -0.83
N LYS A 48 -3.18 3.18 -1.53
CA LYS A 48 -2.45 2.66 -2.68
C LYS A 48 -1.09 2.17 -2.19
N THR A 49 -0.66 0.98 -2.58
CA THR A 49 0.62 0.38 -2.16
C THR A 49 1.40 -0.10 -3.39
N LEU A 50 2.65 0.28 -3.49
CA LEU A 50 3.58 -0.14 -4.55
C LEU A 50 4.85 -0.70 -3.89
N GLU A 51 5.18 -1.95 -4.18
CA GLU A 51 6.44 -2.59 -3.81
C GLU A 51 7.23 -2.93 -5.09
N VAL A 52 8.50 -2.50 -5.12
CA VAL A 52 9.43 -2.68 -6.24
C VAL A 52 10.69 -3.35 -5.70
N CYS A 53 10.91 -4.60 -6.11
CA CYS A 53 12.04 -5.41 -5.70
C CYS A 53 13.06 -5.53 -6.84
N PHE A 54 14.34 -5.56 -6.46
CA PHE A 54 15.48 -5.66 -7.35
C PHE A 54 16.32 -6.87 -6.98
N LYS A 55 17.02 -7.43 -7.97
CA LYS A 55 17.78 -8.66 -7.82
C LYS A 55 18.95 -8.49 -6.85
N PRO A 56 19.04 -9.30 -5.77
CA PRO A 56 20.15 -9.23 -4.83
C PRO A 56 21.51 -9.45 -5.50
N GLY A 57 22.51 -8.67 -5.09
CA GLY A 57 23.89 -8.75 -5.59
C GLY A 57 24.16 -8.08 -6.94
N VAL A 58 23.16 -7.44 -7.56
CA VAL A 58 23.31 -6.65 -8.79
C VAL A 58 23.22 -5.16 -8.46
N GLY A 59 24.01 -4.32 -9.14
CA GLY A 59 24.04 -2.85 -8.97
C GLY A 59 24.86 -2.35 -7.78
N ASP A 60 24.55 -1.13 -7.30
CA ASP A 60 25.25 -0.44 -6.21
C ASP A 60 25.31 -1.29 -4.93
N ALA A 61 26.43 -1.24 -4.21
CA ALA A 61 26.66 -2.02 -2.99
C ALA A 61 25.72 -1.67 -1.82
N ARG A 62 25.08 -0.50 -1.80
CA ARG A 62 23.99 -0.11 -0.88
C ARG A 62 22.60 -0.28 -1.52
N GLY A 63 22.54 -0.59 -2.81
CA GLY A 63 21.33 -0.73 -3.61
C GLY A 63 20.41 0.48 -3.47
N CYS A 64 19.10 0.30 -3.29
CA CYS A 64 18.15 1.43 -3.24
C CYS A 64 18.47 2.45 -2.11
N ARG A 65 19.21 2.05 -1.06
CA ARG A 65 19.71 2.97 -0.01
C ARG A 65 20.87 3.87 -0.48
N ALA A 66 21.29 3.78 -1.74
CA ALA A 66 22.16 4.74 -2.40
C ALA A 66 21.40 5.91 -3.04
N LEU A 67 20.08 5.83 -3.22
CA LEU A 67 19.26 6.95 -3.69
C LEU A 67 19.47 8.16 -2.78
N THR A 68 19.70 9.33 -3.37
CA THR A 68 19.93 10.56 -2.60
C THR A 68 18.63 11.08 -1.99
N ARG A 69 18.72 11.99 -1.02
CA ARG A 69 17.53 12.59 -0.40
C ARG A 69 16.68 13.31 -1.46
N GLU A 70 17.32 14.00 -2.39
CA GLU A 70 16.69 14.73 -3.49
C GLU A 70 15.95 13.78 -4.43
N GLN A 71 16.53 12.60 -4.75
CA GLN A 71 15.85 11.57 -5.55
C GLN A 71 14.63 11.00 -4.83
N LEU A 72 14.73 10.74 -3.51
CA LEU A 72 13.58 10.29 -2.71
C LEU A 72 12.48 11.37 -2.62
N ASP A 73 12.86 12.64 -2.47
CA ASP A 73 11.91 13.76 -2.51
C ASP A 73 11.22 13.89 -3.88
N GLN A 74 11.91 13.63 -5.00
CA GLN A 74 11.29 13.59 -6.33
C GLN A 74 10.35 12.39 -6.53
N ILE A 75 10.68 11.22 -5.98
CA ILE A 75 9.78 10.05 -5.96
C ILE A 75 8.48 10.41 -5.23
N CYS A 76 8.57 10.98 -4.03
CA CYS A 76 7.42 11.44 -3.26
C CYS A 76 6.66 12.56 -3.99
N LYS A 77 7.35 13.56 -4.55
CA LYS A 77 6.72 14.66 -5.31
C LYS A 77 5.89 14.14 -6.48
N ARG A 78 6.41 13.18 -7.27
CA ARG A 78 5.66 12.57 -8.38
C ARG A 78 4.43 11.78 -7.89
N ALA A 79 4.48 11.23 -6.68
CA ALA A 79 3.31 10.62 -6.02
C ALA A 79 2.34 11.65 -5.37
N ARG A 80 2.63 12.96 -5.46
CA ARG A 80 1.92 14.05 -4.77
C ARG A 80 1.96 13.94 -3.23
N CYS A 81 3.11 13.59 -2.67
CA CYS A 81 3.37 13.61 -1.22
C CYS A 81 4.77 14.15 -0.89
N THR A 82 5.06 14.40 0.40
CA THR A 82 6.37 14.88 0.87
C THR A 82 6.88 14.07 2.06
N ILE A 83 8.20 14.01 2.27
CA ILE A 83 8.84 13.33 3.41
C ILE A 83 8.84 14.27 4.63
N LEU A 84 8.15 13.89 5.70
CA LEU A 84 8.08 14.64 6.96
C LEU A 84 9.24 14.30 7.91
N SER A 85 9.54 13.01 8.05
CA SER A 85 10.58 12.51 8.97
C SER A 85 11.22 11.22 8.46
N ARG A 86 12.30 10.81 9.12
CA ARG A 86 13.08 9.60 8.80
C ARG A 86 13.53 8.90 10.06
N MET A 87 13.50 7.57 10.01
CA MET A 87 14.15 6.65 10.93
C MET A 87 14.93 5.60 10.13
N SER A 88 15.98 5.02 10.71
CA SER A 88 16.91 4.13 9.99
C SER A 88 17.47 3.04 10.89
N ASN A 89 17.72 1.86 10.34
CA ASN A 89 18.51 0.81 10.98
C ASN A 89 19.50 0.16 9.99
N ALA A 90 20.08 -0.98 10.37
CA ALA A 90 21.04 -1.72 9.53
C ALA A 90 20.44 -2.23 8.20
N HIS A 91 19.14 -2.51 8.15
CA HIS A 91 18.48 -3.19 7.03
C HIS A 91 17.70 -2.21 6.13
N LEU A 92 16.99 -1.24 6.72
CA LEU A 92 16.16 -0.29 5.98
C LEU A 92 16.20 1.15 6.52
N ASP A 93 15.74 2.06 5.66
CA ASP A 93 15.33 3.42 6.00
C ASP A 93 13.81 3.53 5.87
N ALA A 94 13.13 4.15 6.85
CA ALA A 94 11.70 4.38 6.82
C ALA A 94 11.40 5.88 6.96
N TYR A 95 10.39 6.34 6.22
CA TYR A 95 10.04 7.74 6.06
C TYR A 95 8.55 7.92 6.26
N VAL A 96 8.16 8.74 7.25
CA VAL A 96 6.76 9.18 7.40
C VAL A 96 6.52 10.25 6.33
N LEU A 97 5.48 10.06 5.53
CA LEU A 97 5.09 10.99 4.48
C LEU A 97 3.94 11.89 4.96
N SER A 98 3.69 12.97 4.23
CA SER A 98 2.46 13.77 4.37
C SER A 98 1.20 12.94 4.14
N GLU A 99 1.32 11.87 3.35
CA GLU A 99 0.26 11.00 2.88
C GLU A 99 0.76 9.54 2.94
N SER A 100 0.71 8.92 4.13
CA SER A 100 1.18 7.54 4.43
C SER A 100 2.72 7.39 4.55
N SER A 101 3.38 6.45 3.85
CA SER A 101 4.72 5.93 4.23
C SER A 101 5.62 5.46 3.08
N LEU A 102 6.94 5.53 3.28
CA LEU A 102 7.97 5.00 2.36
C LEU A 102 9.04 4.20 3.13
N PHE A 103 9.37 3.02 2.63
CA PHE A 103 10.42 2.13 3.14
C PHE A 103 11.45 1.80 2.05
N VAL A 104 12.74 1.99 2.35
CA VAL A 104 13.85 1.77 1.43
C VAL A 104 14.82 0.75 2.04
N TYR A 105 14.78 -0.47 1.50
CA TYR A 105 15.72 -1.55 1.77
C TYR A 105 16.88 -1.49 0.77
N ARG A 106 17.90 -2.35 0.95
CA ARG A 106 18.97 -2.50 -0.06
C ARG A 106 18.42 -2.92 -1.44
N TYR A 107 17.45 -3.83 -1.49
CA TYR A 107 16.94 -4.40 -2.75
C TYR A 107 15.42 -4.29 -2.93
N LYS A 108 14.77 -3.43 -2.14
CA LYS A 108 13.32 -3.24 -2.16
C LYS A 108 12.96 -1.79 -1.82
N VAL A 109 11.99 -1.23 -2.53
CA VAL A 109 11.28 -0.01 -2.14
C VAL A 109 9.81 -0.34 -1.96
N VAL A 110 9.23 0.04 -0.82
CA VAL A 110 7.78 0.00 -0.58
C VAL A 110 7.32 1.43 -0.37
N ILE A 111 6.37 1.90 -1.19
CA ILE A 111 5.75 3.21 -1.01
C ILE A 111 4.23 3.04 -0.96
N LYS A 112 3.63 3.66 0.05
CA LYS A 112 2.21 3.59 0.34
C LYS A 112 1.67 5.02 0.47
N THR A 113 0.54 5.30 -0.17
CA THR A 113 -0.08 6.63 -0.18
C THR A 113 -1.61 6.60 -0.08
N CYS A 114 -2.18 7.59 0.59
CA CYS A 114 -3.61 7.77 0.83
C CYS A 114 -4.18 8.99 0.07
N GLY A 115 -5.44 9.33 0.26
CA GLY A 115 -6.04 10.51 -0.38
C GLY A 115 -6.12 10.40 -1.91
N THR A 116 -5.95 11.54 -2.59
CA THR A 116 -5.95 11.66 -4.06
C THR A 116 -4.54 11.55 -4.67
N THR A 117 -3.54 11.11 -3.89
CA THR A 117 -2.16 10.91 -4.33
C THR A 117 -2.04 10.04 -5.59
N THR A 118 -1.09 10.39 -6.46
CA THR A 118 -0.89 9.78 -7.78
C THR A 118 0.27 8.76 -7.77
N LEU A 119 0.22 7.80 -6.84
CA LEU A 119 1.32 6.88 -6.52
C LEU A 119 2.09 6.34 -7.73
N LEU A 120 1.39 5.84 -8.75
CA LEU A 120 2.04 5.20 -9.89
C LEU A 120 2.90 6.15 -10.72
N ARG A 121 2.66 7.48 -10.67
CA ARG A 121 3.50 8.47 -11.37
C ARG A 121 4.96 8.49 -10.90
N CYS A 122 5.28 7.89 -9.74
CA CYS A 122 6.68 7.76 -9.28
C CYS A 122 7.45 6.59 -9.93
N VAL A 123 6.77 5.61 -10.54
CA VAL A 123 7.37 4.37 -11.05
C VAL A 123 8.50 4.65 -12.04
N ALA A 124 8.26 5.50 -13.04
CA ALA A 124 9.24 5.79 -14.09
C ALA A 124 10.53 6.37 -13.51
N TYR A 125 10.42 7.37 -12.63
CA TYR A 125 11.55 8.05 -12.01
C TYR A 125 12.32 7.13 -11.06
N LEU A 126 11.62 6.32 -10.27
CA LEU A 126 12.24 5.28 -9.44
C LEU A 126 13.06 4.30 -10.30
N LEU A 127 12.48 3.78 -11.39
CA LEU A 127 13.18 2.80 -12.24
C LEU A 127 14.35 3.41 -13.01
N GLN A 128 14.26 4.67 -13.45
CA GLN A 128 15.37 5.37 -14.11
C GLN A 128 16.57 5.58 -13.17
N HIS A 129 16.34 5.93 -11.91
CA HIS A 129 17.42 6.17 -10.95
C HIS A 129 17.89 4.92 -10.19
N ALA A 130 17.05 3.91 -10.00
CA ALA A 130 17.45 2.63 -9.46
C ALA A 130 18.14 1.74 -10.50
N GLY A 131 17.65 1.74 -11.74
CA GLY A 131 18.03 0.81 -12.79
C GLY A 131 19.38 1.06 -13.46
N ALA A 132 19.60 0.38 -14.58
CA ALA A 132 20.73 0.58 -15.47
C ALA A 132 20.69 1.96 -16.18
N HIS A 133 21.74 2.27 -16.95
CA HIS A 133 21.83 3.47 -17.80
C HIS A 133 21.78 4.82 -17.07
N GLY A 134 22.62 4.99 -16.03
CA GLY A 134 22.79 6.26 -15.31
C GLY A 134 22.17 6.28 -13.90
N GLY A 135 21.38 5.25 -13.57
CA GLY A 135 20.97 4.94 -12.20
C GLY A 135 21.99 4.10 -11.43
N LEU A 136 21.51 3.40 -10.40
CA LEU A 136 22.30 2.56 -9.49
C LEU A 136 22.67 1.18 -10.05
N GLY A 137 22.29 0.87 -11.30
CA GLY A 137 22.62 -0.39 -11.96
C GLY A 137 21.86 -1.60 -11.43
N LEU A 138 20.76 -1.40 -10.70
CA LEU A 138 19.92 -2.48 -10.18
C LEU A 138 19.13 -3.15 -11.32
N GLU A 139 18.97 -4.47 -11.23
CA GLU A 139 18.11 -5.24 -12.14
C GLU A 139 16.74 -5.43 -11.49
N LEU A 140 15.66 -4.91 -12.11
CA LEU A 140 14.29 -5.07 -11.62
C LEU A 140 13.95 -6.57 -11.50
N GLU A 141 13.44 -7.01 -10.36
CA GLU A 141 13.08 -8.41 -10.10
C GLU A 141 11.56 -8.60 -10.19
N TRP A 142 10.83 -7.83 -9.39
CA TRP A 142 9.41 -8.04 -9.13
C TRP A 142 8.73 -6.70 -8.82
N VAL A 143 7.49 -6.52 -9.28
CA VAL A 143 6.65 -5.37 -8.93
C VAL A 143 5.26 -5.82 -8.49
N GLY A 144 4.84 -5.33 -7.34
CA GLY A 144 3.48 -5.48 -6.83
C GLY A 144 2.85 -4.12 -6.66
N TYR A 145 1.65 -3.94 -7.22
CA TYR A 145 0.80 -2.80 -6.93
C TYR A 145 -0.52 -3.31 -6.35
N SER A 146 -0.99 -2.75 -5.26
CA SER A 146 -2.29 -3.13 -4.72
C SER A 146 -3.01 -1.99 -4.02
N ARG A 147 -4.33 -2.06 -4.02
CA ARG A 147 -5.20 -1.16 -3.25
C ARG A 147 -6.56 -1.78 -3.00
N LYS A 148 -7.22 -1.34 -1.96
CA LYS A 148 -8.65 -1.64 -1.77
C LYS A 148 -9.50 -0.83 -2.76
N ASN A 149 -10.74 -1.25 -3.00
CA ASN A 149 -11.72 -0.39 -3.67
C ASN A 149 -11.95 0.89 -2.86
N PHE A 150 -11.89 2.04 -3.55
CA PHE A 150 -12.07 3.36 -2.97
C PHE A 150 -13.48 3.57 -2.42
N THR A 151 -13.59 4.46 -1.44
CA THR A 151 -14.84 5.08 -0.98
C THR A 151 -15.27 6.18 -1.94
N PHE A 152 -14.32 6.97 -2.47
CA PHE A 152 -14.55 8.12 -3.35
C PHE A 152 -13.83 7.96 -4.71
N PRO A 153 -14.11 6.90 -5.50
CA PRO A 153 -13.39 6.63 -6.75
C PRO A 153 -13.47 7.76 -7.79
N GLY A 154 -14.54 8.56 -7.77
CA GLY A 154 -14.69 9.72 -8.66
C GLY A 154 -13.77 10.91 -8.35
N ASP A 155 -13.16 10.93 -7.16
CA ASP A 155 -12.22 11.97 -6.74
C ASP A 155 -10.75 11.61 -7.08
N GLN A 156 -10.50 10.40 -7.59
CA GLN A 156 -9.16 9.89 -7.86
C GLN A 156 -8.60 10.41 -9.18
N LEU A 157 -7.39 10.95 -9.13
CA LEU A 157 -6.70 11.59 -10.26
C LEU A 157 -5.94 10.58 -11.12
N TYR A 158 -5.71 10.90 -12.39
CA TYR A 158 -4.94 10.07 -13.32
C TYR A 158 -3.54 9.71 -12.74
N PRO A 159 -3.16 8.41 -12.68
CA PRO A 159 -3.75 7.25 -13.37
C PRO A 159 -4.71 6.38 -12.51
N HIS A 160 -5.27 6.89 -11.41
CA HIS A 160 -5.99 6.11 -10.40
C HIS A 160 -7.53 6.13 -10.49
N ALA A 161 -8.11 6.71 -11.55
CA ALA A 161 -9.57 6.80 -11.69
C ALA A 161 -10.24 5.42 -11.92
N SER A 162 -9.50 4.41 -12.38
CA SER A 162 -9.96 3.03 -12.47
C SER A 162 -8.80 2.04 -12.43
N PHE A 163 -9.06 0.76 -12.09
CA PHE A 163 -8.02 -0.27 -12.12
C PHE A 163 -7.51 -0.56 -13.54
N GLU A 164 -8.37 -0.40 -14.55
CA GLU A 164 -7.96 -0.48 -15.96
C GLU A 164 -6.92 0.60 -16.30
N GLN A 165 -7.13 1.85 -15.83
CA GLN A 165 -6.21 2.95 -16.03
C GLN A 165 -4.86 2.72 -15.34
N GLU A 166 -4.88 2.19 -14.11
CA GLU A 166 -3.68 1.84 -13.35
C GLU A 166 -2.86 0.74 -14.05
N LEU A 167 -3.53 -0.30 -14.56
CA LEU A 167 -2.91 -1.36 -15.35
C LEU A 167 -2.34 -0.86 -16.68
N ALA A 168 -3.09 0.00 -17.39
CA ALA A 168 -2.63 0.59 -18.65
C ALA A 168 -1.39 1.47 -18.44
N TYR A 169 -1.38 2.29 -17.38
CA TYR A 169 -0.26 3.13 -17.01
C TYR A 169 1.00 2.32 -16.67
N LEU A 170 0.87 1.25 -15.87
CA LEU A 170 1.98 0.34 -15.56
C LEU A 170 2.58 -0.31 -16.82
N ARG A 171 1.74 -0.74 -17.77
CA ARG A 171 2.20 -1.33 -19.04
C ARG A 171 2.92 -0.33 -19.95
N GLN A 172 2.56 0.96 -19.92
CA GLN A 172 3.25 1.99 -20.72
C GLN A 172 4.74 2.09 -20.37
N HIS A 173 5.13 1.75 -19.13
CA HIS A 173 6.52 1.77 -18.67
C HIS A 173 7.35 0.53 -19.07
N GLN A 174 6.81 -0.41 -19.86
CA GLN A 174 7.57 -1.58 -20.35
C GLN A 174 8.83 -1.21 -21.15
N HIS A 175 8.91 0.02 -21.69
CA HIS A 175 10.12 0.55 -22.33
C HIS A 175 11.29 0.78 -21.34
N LEU A 176 11.00 0.98 -20.04
CA LEU A 176 12.01 1.07 -18.97
C LEU A 176 12.42 -0.33 -18.47
N SER A 177 11.48 -1.26 -18.45
CA SER A 177 11.76 -2.68 -18.21
C SER A 177 10.63 -3.56 -18.73
N ALA A 178 10.96 -4.49 -19.63
CA ALA A 178 10.04 -5.53 -20.10
C ALA A 178 9.49 -6.40 -18.95
N ARG A 179 10.10 -6.34 -17.76
CA ARG A 179 9.62 -7.05 -16.57
C ARG A 179 8.33 -6.48 -15.97
N LEU A 180 7.88 -5.30 -16.40
CA LEU A 180 6.57 -4.73 -16.05
C LEU A 180 5.38 -5.36 -16.82
N ASP A 181 5.59 -6.44 -17.55
CA ASP A 181 4.51 -7.21 -18.18
C ASP A 181 3.79 -8.13 -17.18
N GLY A 182 3.03 -7.51 -16.28
CA GLY A 182 2.32 -8.16 -15.18
C GLY A 182 0.80 -8.27 -15.36
N SER A 183 0.20 -9.12 -14.53
CA SER A 183 -1.24 -9.44 -14.52
C SER A 183 -1.99 -8.65 -13.45
N GLY A 184 -3.25 -8.29 -13.75
CA GLY A 184 -4.19 -7.66 -12.81
C GLY A 184 -5.24 -8.63 -12.29
N HIS A 185 -5.53 -8.56 -11.00
CA HIS A 185 -6.43 -9.46 -10.27
C HIS A 185 -7.36 -8.68 -9.35
N VAL A 186 -8.54 -9.25 -9.08
CA VAL A 186 -9.51 -8.73 -8.11
C VAL A 186 -9.89 -9.85 -7.15
N LEU A 187 -9.76 -9.61 -5.85
CA LEU A 187 -10.14 -10.54 -4.79
C LEU A 187 -11.34 -10.00 -4.01
N GLY A 188 -12.32 -10.86 -3.76
CA GLY A 188 -13.56 -10.52 -3.04
C GLY A 188 -14.71 -10.10 -3.97
N PRO A 189 -15.90 -9.82 -3.40
CA PRO A 189 -17.07 -9.43 -4.17
C PRO A 189 -16.92 -8.03 -4.75
N VAL A 190 -17.00 -7.90 -6.08
CA VAL A 190 -17.05 -6.59 -6.77
C VAL A 190 -18.24 -5.72 -6.36
N THR A 191 -19.26 -6.32 -5.74
CA THR A 191 -20.44 -5.66 -5.15
C THR A 191 -20.25 -5.24 -3.69
N GLY A 192 -19.06 -5.41 -3.11
CA GLY A 192 -18.75 -5.08 -1.72
C GLY A 192 -17.27 -4.79 -1.53
N ASP A 193 -16.72 -5.13 -0.36
CA ASP A 193 -15.30 -4.93 -0.07
C ASP A 193 -14.43 -5.90 -0.88
N HIS A 194 -13.60 -5.35 -1.78
CA HIS A 194 -12.67 -6.09 -2.63
C HIS A 194 -11.30 -5.40 -2.75
N TRP A 195 -10.31 -6.16 -3.19
CA TRP A 195 -8.90 -5.76 -3.28
C TRP A 195 -8.39 -5.95 -4.71
N PHE A 196 -7.81 -4.90 -5.26
CA PHE A 196 -7.17 -4.87 -6.57
C PHE A 196 -5.68 -5.14 -6.40
N VAL A 197 -5.14 -6.05 -7.21
CA VAL A 197 -3.74 -6.47 -7.15
C VAL A 197 -3.18 -6.62 -8.55
N TYR A 198 -2.10 -5.91 -8.85
CA TYR A 198 -1.24 -6.17 -10.00
C TYR A 198 0.05 -6.82 -9.51
N VAL A 199 0.48 -7.88 -10.20
CA VAL A 199 1.76 -8.56 -9.95
C VAL A 199 2.50 -8.72 -11.26
N ALA A 200 3.75 -8.27 -11.28
CA ALA A 200 4.72 -8.54 -12.32
C ALA A 200 5.91 -9.28 -11.69
N ASP A 201 5.78 -10.60 -11.57
CA ASP A 201 6.91 -11.47 -11.23
C ASP A 201 7.55 -11.95 -12.53
N LYS A 202 8.84 -11.71 -12.70
CA LYS A 202 9.67 -12.26 -13.79
C LYS A 202 10.98 -12.82 -13.24
N TYR A 203 11.03 -13.20 -11.96
CA TYR A 203 12.20 -13.80 -11.36
C TYR A 203 12.22 -15.31 -11.56
N ASP A 204 13.32 -15.82 -12.10
CA ASP A 204 13.56 -17.25 -12.19
C ASP A 204 13.93 -17.80 -10.80
N ARG A 205 12.90 -18.24 -10.06
CA ARG A 205 12.98 -18.82 -8.72
C ARG A 205 12.97 -20.36 -8.83
N PRO A 206 14.12 -21.05 -8.99
CA PRO A 206 14.14 -22.51 -9.23
C PRO A 206 13.54 -23.35 -8.09
N ASN A 207 13.50 -22.83 -6.86
CA ASN A 207 13.10 -23.57 -5.67
C ASN A 207 11.94 -22.94 -4.86
N PHE A 208 11.44 -21.74 -5.22
CA PHE A 208 10.36 -21.04 -4.52
C PHE A 208 10.47 -21.07 -2.97
N THR A 209 11.65 -20.70 -2.46
CA THR A 209 12.00 -20.76 -1.02
C THR A 209 11.90 -19.42 -0.30
N ALA A 210 11.51 -18.35 -0.99
CA ALA A 210 11.28 -17.05 -0.36
C ALA A 210 10.11 -17.17 0.65
N THR A 211 10.16 -16.36 1.71
CA THR A 211 9.16 -16.41 2.80
C THR A 211 8.55 -15.05 3.11
N ASP A 212 8.69 -14.12 2.16
CA ASP A 212 8.14 -12.79 2.24
C ASP A 212 6.62 -12.85 2.29
N ARG A 213 6.07 -11.89 3.04
CA ARG A 213 4.64 -11.73 3.23
C ARG A 213 4.33 -10.38 3.82
N ILE A 214 3.22 -9.81 3.39
CA ILE A 214 2.70 -8.53 3.82
C ILE A 214 1.27 -8.78 4.27
N CYS A 215 0.98 -8.46 5.54
CA CYS A 215 -0.36 -8.57 6.12
C CYS A 215 -0.94 -7.17 6.32
N ASN A 216 -2.16 -6.95 5.83
CA ASN A 216 -2.88 -5.68 5.90
C ASN A 216 -4.20 -5.87 6.65
N ILE A 217 -4.50 -4.96 7.58
CA ILE A 217 -5.78 -4.85 8.29
C ILE A 217 -6.34 -3.46 7.98
N MET A 218 -7.42 -3.41 7.20
CA MET A 218 -8.07 -2.17 6.75
C MET A 218 -9.39 -2.03 7.50
N MET A 219 -9.54 -0.98 8.29
CA MET A 219 -10.54 -0.87 9.35
C MET A 219 -11.45 0.32 9.09
N PHE A 220 -12.76 0.13 9.24
CA PHE A 220 -13.77 1.13 8.89
C PHE A 220 -14.72 1.38 10.05
N ASP A 221 -15.21 2.61 10.15
CA ASP A 221 -16.16 3.04 11.18
C ASP A 221 -15.58 2.75 12.57
N MET A 222 -14.45 3.38 12.91
CA MET A 222 -13.79 3.19 14.21
C MET A 222 -14.68 3.60 15.38
N HIS A 223 -14.48 3.00 16.55
CA HIS A 223 -15.22 3.39 17.74
C HIS A 223 -14.92 4.86 18.10
N PRO A 224 -15.91 5.71 18.43
CA PRO A 224 -15.68 7.14 18.65
C PRO A 224 -14.62 7.47 19.71
N GLU A 225 -14.55 6.69 20.79
CA GLU A 225 -13.49 6.82 21.80
C GLU A 225 -12.08 6.54 21.24
N SER A 226 -11.95 5.56 20.34
CA SER A 226 -10.67 5.26 19.68
C SER A 226 -10.32 6.34 18.65
N ALA A 227 -11.30 6.85 17.90
CA ALA A 227 -11.11 7.97 16.98
C ALA A 227 -10.70 9.27 17.70
N ALA A 228 -11.24 9.53 18.90
CA ALA A 228 -10.90 10.69 19.72
C ALA A 228 -9.41 10.74 20.13
N CYS A 229 -8.71 9.60 20.18
CA CYS A 229 -7.27 9.55 20.43
C CYS A 229 -6.42 10.16 19.30
N PHE A 230 -7.00 10.48 18.14
CA PHE A 230 -6.30 10.97 16.94
C PHE A 230 -6.78 12.35 16.49
N VAL A 231 -7.43 13.11 17.39
CA VAL A 231 -7.79 14.51 17.20
C VAL A 231 -6.82 15.38 18.00
N ARG A 232 -6.37 16.52 17.46
CA ARG A 232 -5.50 17.44 18.19
C ARG A 232 -6.33 18.43 19.01
N ASP A 233 -6.06 18.47 20.31
CA ASP A 233 -6.64 19.40 21.27
C ASP A 233 -5.63 20.43 21.80
N ASP A 234 -4.37 20.35 21.36
CA ASP A 234 -3.22 21.08 21.91
C ASP A 234 -3.10 22.55 21.44
N ILE A 235 -4.21 23.21 21.10
CA ILE A 235 -4.24 24.60 20.60
C ILE A 235 -4.13 25.59 21.77
N GLY A 236 -3.13 26.47 21.71
CA GLY A 236 -2.87 27.51 22.70
C GLY A 236 -3.70 28.78 22.50
N PRO A 237 -3.62 29.75 23.44
CA PRO A 237 -4.39 31.00 23.40
C PRO A 237 -4.11 31.91 22.18
N ASP A 238 -2.99 31.69 21.48
CA ASP A 238 -2.60 32.39 20.25
C ASP A 238 -3.13 31.71 18.97
N GLY A 239 -3.93 30.65 19.10
CA GLY A 239 -4.48 29.88 17.99
C GLY A 239 -3.48 28.92 17.34
N ARG A 240 -2.32 28.70 17.95
CA ARG A 240 -1.28 27.78 17.45
C ARG A 240 -1.19 26.53 18.30
N HIS A 241 -0.75 25.43 17.70
CA HIS A 241 -0.47 24.21 18.46
C HIS A 241 0.73 24.40 19.42
N THR A 242 0.55 23.94 20.65
CA THR A 242 1.54 24.01 21.74
C THR A 242 2.60 22.92 21.63
N THR A 243 2.34 21.86 20.85
CA THR A 243 3.30 20.79 20.58
C THR A 243 3.59 20.64 19.08
N THR A 244 4.75 20.08 18.74
CA THR A 244 5.06 19.72 17.35
C THR A 244 4.24 18.51 16.92
N ALA A 245 3.93 18.40 15.62
CA ALA A 245 3.21 17.26 15.04
C ALA A 245 3.81 15.89 15.45
N ARG A 246 5.13 15.80 15.61
CA ARG A 246 5.84 14.59 16.08
C ARG A 246 5.63 14.31 17.58
N ALA A 247 5.61 15.35 18.41
CA ALA A 247 5.35 15.21 19.85
C ALA A 247 3.89 14.84 20.12
N ALA A 248 2.94 15.48 19.43
CA ALA A 248 1.53 15.09 19.42
C ALA A 248 1.36 13.65 18.92
N GLY A 249 2.01 13.28 17.81
CA GLY A 249 2.03 11.92 17.29
C GLY A 249 2.47 10.90 18.35
N HIS A 250 3.61 11.14 19.02
CA HIS A 250 4.07 10.26 20.10
C HIS A 250 3.06 10.13 21.25
N ALA A 251 2.41 11.24 21.66
CA ALA A 251 1.36 11.19 22.67
C ALA A 251 0.16 10.34 22.23
N MET A 252 -0.29 10.48 20.97
CA MET A 252 -1.33 9.64 20.37
C MET A 252 -0.91 8.15 20.34
N THR A 253 0.35 7.84 20.01
CA THR A 253 0.90 6.47 20.02
C THR A 253 0.76 5.80 21.39
N VAL A 254 1.02 6.54 22.47
CA VAL A 254 0.91 6.03 23.84
C VAL A 254 -0.55 5.96 24.28
N ALA A 255 -1.33 7.03 24.10
CA ALA A 255 -2.71 7.11 24.56
C ALA A 255 -3.65 6.08 23.91
N SER A 256 -3.41 5.74 22.64
CA SER A 256 -4.17 4.72 21.89
C SER A 256 -3.74 3.28 22.18
N GLY A 257 -2.59 3.06 22.83
CA GLY A 257 -2.00 1.72 23.01
C GLY A 257 -1.23 1.19 21.79
N ILE A 258 -1.02 2.00 20.73
CA ILE A 258 -0.19 1.61 19.57
C ILE A 258 1.25 1.25 20.01
N ALA A 259 1.77 1.93 21.03
CA ALA A 259 3.11 1.69 21.57
C ALA A 259 3.35 0.22 22.01
N ASP A 260 2.30 -0.49 22.42
CA ASP A 260 2.38 -1.85 22.97
C ASP A 260 2.12 -2.95 21.91
N LEU A 261 1.78 -2.60 20.67
CA LEU A 261 1.44 -3.58 19.61
C LEU A 261 2.61 -4.50 19.26
N VAL A 262 3.82 -3.95 19.17
CA VAL A 262 5.05 -4.69 18.84
C VAL A 262 6.19 -4.21 19.74
N PRO A 263 6.37 -4.82 20.93
CA PRO A 263 7.38 -4.41 21.88
C PRO A 263 8.81 -4.39 21.30
N GLY A 264 9.53 -3.30 21.56
CA GLY A 264 10.91 -3.11 21.10
C GLY A 264 11.06 -2.75 19.62
N ALA A 265 9.98 -2.40 18.91
CA ALA A 265 10.09 -1.70 17.64
C ALA A 265 10.44 -0.23 17.89
N ALA A 266 11.32 0.35 17.07
CA ALA A 266 11.49 1.80 17.05
C ALA A 266 10.27 2.40 16.34
N ILE A 267 9.68 3.47 16.87
CA ILE A 267 8.49 4.14 16.32
C ILE A 267 8.85 5.59 15.94
N ASP A 268 8.42 6.03 14.77
CA ASP A 268 8.35 7.43 14.37
C ASP A 268 6.92 7.79 13.96
N ALA A 269 6.32 8.78 14.63
CA ALA A 269 4.89 9.10 14.52
C ALA A 269 4.65 10.60 14.32
N CYS A 270 3.59 10.93 13.61
CA CYS A 270 3.18 12.29 13.27
C CYS A 270 1.66 12.44 13.39
N ALA A 271 1.20 13.46 14.09
CA ALA A 271 -0.19 13.89 14.11
C ALA A 271 -0.45 14.95 13.04
N PHE A 272 -1.66 14.96 12.47
CA PHE A 272 -2.11 15.92 11.45
C PHE A 272 -3.12 16.91 12.03
N GLU A 273 -3.40 17.98 11.28
CA GLU A 273 -4.24 19.10 11.70
C GLU A 273 -5.51 19.16 10.83
N PRO A 274 -6.71 19.29 11.41
CA PRO A 274 -7.03 19.31 12.85
C PRO A 274 -6.97 17.92 13.52
N CYS A 275 -6.93 16.85 12.72
CA CYS A 275 -6.91 15.47 13.19
C CYS A 275 -6.21 14.56 12.17
N GLY A 276 -5.97 13.31 12.57
CA GLY A 276 -5.30 12.31 11.76
C GLY A 276 -3.92 11.94 12.31
N TYR A 277 -3.44 10.76 11.94
CA TYR A 277 -2.20 10.19 12.47
C TYR A 277 -1.53 9.26 11.45
N SER A 278 -0.20 9.35 11.35
CA SER A 278 0.64 8.41 10.61
C SER A 278 1.81 7.98 11.49
N MET A 279 2.20 6.71 11.40
CA MET A 279 3.43 6.22 12.02
C MET A 279 4.10 5.14 11.19
N ASN A 280 5.42 5.11 11.30
CA ASN A 280 6.25 4.00 10.89
C ASN A 280 6.92 3.38 12.11
N ALA A 281 7.12 2.08 12.03
CA ALA A 281 7.90 1.35 13.00
C ALA A 281 8.80 0.33 12.31
N ILE A 282 10.02 0.14 12.83
CA ILE A 282 10.99 -0.83 12.30
C ILE A 282 11.60 -1.67 13.43
N GLN A 283 11.80 -2.95 13.14
CA GLN A 283 12.45 -3.92 14.01
C GLN A 283 13.18 -4.95 13.14
N PHE A 284 14.52 -4.95 13.20
CA PHE A 284 15.37 -5.71 12.27
C PHE A 284 15.01 -5.45 10.79
N GLU A 285 14.62 -6.48 10.05
CA GLU A 285 14.22 -6.43 8.63
C GLU A 285 12.72 -6.15 8.44
N SER A 286 11.96 -6.09 9.54
CA SER A 286 10.52 -5.89 9.50
C SER A 286 10.12 -4.45 9.79
N TYR A 287 9.01 -4.04 9.17
CA TYR A 287 8.28 -2.82 9.50
C TYR A 287 6.85 -3.14 9.94
N TYR A 288 6.23 -2.16 10.58
CA TYR A 288 4.80 -1.96 10.47
C TYR A 288 4.48 -0.47 10.33
N THR A 289 3.31 -0.16 9.76
CA THR A 289 2.85 1.21 9.58
C THR A 289 1.35 1.30 9.85
N ILE A 290 0.91 2.45 10.37
CA ILE A 290 -0.47 2.72 10.74
C ILE A 290 -0.84 4.12 10.28
N HIS A 291 -1.98 4.24 9.62
CA HIS A 291 -2.56 5.50 9.15
C HIS A 291 -4.00 5.60 9.63
N VAL A 292 -4.42 6.79 10.05
CA VAL A 292 -5.72 7.01 10.71
C VAL A 292 -6.38 8.29 10.21
N THR A 293 -7.62 8.12 9.72
CA THR A 293 -8.59 9.16 9.36
C THR A 293 -9.75 9.06 10.35
N PRO A 294 -9.72 9.82 11.47
CA PRO A 294 -10.71 9.68 12.55
C PRO A 294 -12.10 10.25 12.23
N GLU A 295 -12.24 11.05 11.17
CA GLU A 295 -13.49 11.74 10.82
C GLU A 295 -14.66 10.75 10.60
N ALA A 296 -15.76 10.93 11.34
CA ALA A 296 -16.87 9.97 11.36
C ALA A 296 -17.53 9.71 9.99
N ALA A 297 -17.44 10.65 9.04
CA ALA A 297 -18.02 10.53 7.71
C ALA A 297 -17.21 9.64 6.75
N CYS A 298 -15.91 9.45 7.01
CA CYS A 298 -14.98 8.68 6.18
C CYS A 298 -14.02 7.82 7.03
N SER A 299 -14.47 7.42 8.23
CA SER A 299 -13.62 6.87 9.28
C SER A 299 -12.87 5.61 8.82
N TYR A 300 -11.54 5.72 8.82
CA TYR A 300 -10.64 4.70 8.33
C TYR A 300 -9.39 4.59 9.21
N ALA A 301 -8.91 3.37 9.41
CA ALA A 301 -7.53 3.14 9.83
C ALA A 301 -6.94 1.93 9.09
N SER A 302 -5.62 1.94 8.92
CA SER A 302 -4.89 0.79 8.41
C SER A 302 -3.81 0.34 9.38
N PHE A 303 -3.47 -0.94 9.30
CA PHE A 303 -2.25 -1.52 9.84
C PHE A 303 -1.65 -2.42 8.77
N GLU A 304 -0.38 -2.23 8.45
CA GLU A 304 0.37 -3.10 7.54
C GLU A 304 1.66 -3.57 8.20
N THR A 305 2.07 -4.81 7.98
CA THR A 305 3.37 -5.32 8.41
C THR A 305 3.89 -6.41 7.47
N ASN A 306 5.21 -6.46 7.29
CA ASN A 306 5.91 -7.59 6.69
C ASN A 306 6.52 -8.57 7.73
N ASN A 307 6.20 -8.43 9.01
CA ASN A 307 6.80 -9.27 10.06
C ASN A 307 6.35 -10.74 9.89
N PRO A 308 7.29 -11.71 9.76
CA PRO A 308 6.99 -13.10 9.43
C PRO A 308 6.49 -13.93 10.64
N TYR A 309 5.46 -13.46 11.34
CA TYR A 309 4.91 -14.11 12.54
C TYR A 309 4.52 -15.58 12.31
N ARG A 310 4.71 -16.44 13.33
CA ARG A 310 4.23 -17.84 13.31
C ARG A 310 2.71 -17.94 13.40
N SER A 311 2.04 -16.98 14.03
CA SER A 311 0.60 -16.76 13.97
C SER A 311 0.34 -15.25 14.06
N TYR A 312 -0.53 -14.73 13.18
CA TYR A 312 -0.96 -13.32 13.21
C TYR A 312 -2.10 -13.07 14.21
N ARG A 313 -2.62 -14.10 14.89
CA ARG A 313 -3.80 -14.00 15.77
C ARG A 313 -3.66 -12.89 16.82
N SER A 314 -2.54 -12.84 17.54
CA SER A 314 -2.33 -11.86 18.60
C SER A 314 -2.23 -10.42 18.06
N ILE A 315 -1.49 -10.19 16.97
CA ILE A 315 -1.35 -8.85 16.40
C ILE A 315 -2.66 -8.36 15.79
N VAL A 316 -3.43 -9.23 15.11
CA VAL A 316 -4.77 -8.91 14.60
C VAL A 316 -5.71 -8.55 15.75
N ASN A 317 -5.75 -9.35 16.81
CA ASN A 317 -6.58 -9.06 17.98
C ASN A 317 -6.20 -7.74 18.66
N ASN A 318 -4.90 -7.46 18.83
CA ASN A 318 -4.42 -6.26 19.49
C ASN A 318 -4.73 -5.00 18.67
N VAL A 319 -4.49 -5.03 17.36
CA VAL A 319 -4.85 -3.92 16.43
C VAL A 319 -6.36 -3.66 16.46
N LEU A 320 -7.19 -4.70 16.39
CA LEU A 320 -8.66 -4.54 16.50
C LEU A 320 -9.10 -4.05 17.88
N GLY A 321 -8.35 -4.37 18.94
CA GLY A 321 -8.56 -3.84 20.29
C GLY A 321 -8.27 -2.34 20.42
N VAL A 322 -7.29 -1.82 19.67
CA VAL A 322 -7.00 -0.37 19.58
C VAL A 322 -8.11 0.36 18.84
N PHE A 323 -8.39 -0.03 17.59
CA PHE A 323 -9.25 0.76 16.68
C PHE A 323 -10.75 0.48 16.82
N ARG A 324 -11.12 -0.72 17.29
CA ARG A 324 -12.51 -1.16 17.52
C ARG A 324 -13.47 -0.81 16.35
N PRO A 325 -13.13 -1.13 15.09
CA PRO A 325 -13.97 -0.79 13.92
C PRO A 325 -15.29 -1.56 13.90
N ARG A 326 -16.29 -1.09 13.14
CA ARG A 326 -17.50 -1.89 12.87
C ARG A 326 -17.29 -2.99 11.84
N ARG A 327 -16.31 -2.83 10.95
CA ARG A 327 -15.91 -3.85 9.97
C ARG A 327 -14.43 -3.70 9.60
N PHE A 328 -13.81 -4.79 9.18
CA PHE A 328 -12.45 -4.75 8.65
C PHE A 328 -12.26 -5.73 7.48
N VAL A 329 -11.27 -5.43 6.65
CA VAL A 329 -10.76 -6.29 5.59
C VAL A 329 -9.34 -6.73 6.00
N LEU A 330 -9.12 -8.03 6.05
CA LEU A 330 -7.80 -8.62 6.18
C LEU A 330 -7.31 -8.99 4.77
N THR A 331 -6.11 -8.57 4.37
CA THR A 331 -5.46 -9.08 3.16
C THR A 331 -4.04 -9.56 3.44
N MET A 332 -3.57 -10.49 2.61
CA MET A 332 -2.20 -10.97 2.65
C MET A 332 -1.70 -11.25 1.23
N MET A 333 -0.53 -10.71 0.93
CA MET A 333 0.32 -11.14 -0.17
C MET A 333 1.47 -11.93 0.45
N ALA A 334 1.79 -13.12 -0.06
CA ALA A 334 2.84 -13.96 0.51
C ALA A 334 3.41 -14.94 -0.51
N ASP A 335 4.70 -15.26 -0.39
CA ASP A 335 5.24 -16.46 -1.05
C ASP A 335 4.59 -17.72 -0.47
N GLU A 336 4.36 -18.74 -1.30
CA GLU A 336 3.77 -20.02 -0.86
C GLU A 336 4.60 -20.69 0.25
N ALA A 337 5.94 -20.60 0.19
CA ALA A 337 6.80 -21.09 1.26
C ALA A 337 6.68 -20.23 2.54
N GLY A 338 6.45 -18.92 2.43
CA GLY A 338 6.12 -18.04 3.54
C GLY A 338 4.88 -18.52 4.30
N LEU A 339 3.79 -18.83 3.59
CA LEU A 339 2.57 -19.37 4.18
C LEU A 339 2.80 -20.69 4.92
N LYS A 340 3.60 -21.61 4.34
CA LYS A 340 3.95 -22.91 4.96
C LYS A 340 4.73 -22.81 6.27
N THR A 341 5.32 -21.65 6.58
CA THR A 341 5.99 -21.44 7.89
C THR A 341 5.05 -21.03 9.02
N MET A 342 3.80 -20.64 8.71
CA MET A 342 2.80 -20.29 9.72
C MET A 342 2.29 -21.55 10.43
N ALA A 343 2.12 -21.47 11.75
CA ALA A 343 1.46 -22.50 12.55
C ALA A 343 -0.06 -22.41 12.45
N GLU A 344 -0.58 -21.19 12.22
CA GLU A 344 -2.00 -20.90 12.07
C GLU A 344 -2.20 -19.92 10.91
N ASN A 345 -3.13 -20.22 10.01
CA ASN A 345 -3.54 -19.29 8.97
C ASN A 345 -4.56 -18.29 9.56
N PRO A 346 -4.29 -16.96 9.58
CA PRO A 346 -5.23 -16.00 10.16
C PRO A 346 -6.54 -15.90 9.38
N PHE A 347 -6.58 -16.34 8.12
CA PHE A 347 -7.79 -16.32 7.30
C PHE A 347 -8.78 -17.41 7.68
N ASP A 348 -8.37 -18.50 8.34
CA ASP A 348 -9.25 -19.62 8.70
C ASP A 348 -10.19 -19.30 9.88
N GLN A 349 -9.96 -18.17 10.56
CA GLN A 349 -10.76 -17.75 11.71
C GLN A 349 -12.14 -17.26 11.26
N LEU A 350 -13.19 -18.07 11.48
CA LEU A 350 -14.58 -17.66 11.23
C LEU A 350 -15.04 -16.52 12.16
N SER A 351 -14.44 -16.41 13.34
CA SER A 351 -14.73 -15.33 14.29
C SER A 351 -13.50 -14.89 15.07
N VAL A 352 -13.41 -13.59 15.32
CA VAL A 352 -12.31 -12.92 16.03
C VAL A 352 -12.89 -12.21 17.26
N PRO A 353 -12.83 -12.82 18.47
CA PRO A 353 -13.35 -12.20 19.68
C PRO A 353 -12.38 -11.17 20.26
N ILE A 354 -12.88 -9.96 20.55
CA ILE A 354 -12.16 -8.88 21.21
C ILE A 354 -12.71 -8.73 22.65
N PRO A 355 -11.91 -9.09 23.69
CA PRO A 355 -12.34 -8.99 25.08
C PRO A 355 -12.88 -7.60 25.44
N GLY A 356 -14.06 -7.56 26.06
CA GLY A 356 -14.70 -6.30 26.49
C GLY A 356 -15.39 -5.49 25.39
N PHE A 357 -15.32 -5.89 24.11
CA PHE A 357 -15.93 -5.15 23.00
C PHE A 357 -16.97 -5.95 22.21
N GLY A 358 -16.65 -7.19 21.80
CA GLY A 358 -17.54 -8.02 21.00
C GLY A 358 -16.78 -9.07 20.20
N ALA A 359 -17.37 -9.60 19.12
CA ALA A 359 -16.68 -10.51 18.22
C ALA A 359 -16.94 -10.13 16.76
N TYR A 360 -15.92 -10.20 15.92
CA TYR A 360 -16.10 -10.11 14.49
C TYR A 360 -16.48 -11.47 13.91
N ALA A 361 -17.31 -11.49 12.86
CA ALA A 361 -17.62 -12.69 12.08
C ALA A 361 -17.19 -12.49 10.63
N ARG A 362 -16.55 -13.52 10.04
CA ARG A 362 -16.07 -13.51 8.66
C ARG A 362 -17.27 -13.58 7.70
N THR A 363 -17.45 -12.57 6.86
CA THR A 363 -18.57 -12.46 5.91
C THR A 363 -18.23 -13.02 4.53
N SER A 364 -16.97 -12.90 4.09
CA SER A 364 -16.47 -13.54 2.88
C SER A 364 -14.97 -13.84 2.98
N MET A 365 -14.50 -14.81 2.19
CA MET A 365 -13.09 -15.11 1.99
C MET A 365 -12.85 -15.33 0.49
N CYS A 366 -11.71 -14.88 -0.01
CA CYS A 366 -11.22 -15.14 -1.35
C CYS A 366 -9.72 -15.41 -1.27
N SER A 367 -9.21 -16.38 -2.03
CA SER A 367 -7.77 -16.65 -2.14
C SER A 367 -7.44 -17.17 -3.52
N THR A 368 -6.29 -16.78 -4.05
CA THR A 368 -5.75 -17.27 -5.32
C THR A 368 -4.23 -17.33 -5.27
N LYS A 369 -3.63 -18.01 -6.25
CA LYS A 369 -2.19 -18.09 -6.47
C LYS A 369 -1.89 -17.59 -7.89
N VAL A 370 -0.92 -16.69 -8.02
CA VAL A 370 -0.61 -15.95 -9.26
C VAL A 370 0.90 -15.97 -9.54
N GLU A 371 1.29 -15.78 -10.79
CA GLU A 371 2.66 -15.50 -11.24
C GLU A 371 3.77 -16.29 -10.50
N GLY A 372 3.66 -17.63 -10.46
CA GLY A 372 4.64 -18.47 -9.74
C GLY A 372 4.15 -18.88 -8.35
N ASP A 373 4.80 -18.43 -7.28
CA ASP A 373 4.50 -18.78 -5.89
C ASP A 373 3.73 -17.70 -5.10
N CYS A 374 3.43 -16.56 -5.71
CA CYS A 374 2.71 -15.46 -5.06
C CYS A 374 1.26 -15.85 -4.74
N CYS A 375 0.95 -15.92 -3.44
CA CYS A 375 -0.35 -16.24 -2.91
C CYS A 375 -1.05 -14.98 -2.38
N LEU A 376 -2.29 -14.77 -2.83
CA LEU A 376 -3.13 -13.63 -2.50
C LEU A 376 -4.32 -14.11 -1.67
N LEU A 377 -4.55 -13.51 -0.51
CA LEU A 377 -5.67 -13.83 0.38
C LEU A 377 -6.41 -12.55 0.80
N LEU A 378 -7.73 -12.64 0.86
CA LEU A 378 -8.62 -11.60 1.38
C LEU A 378 -9.72 -12.24 2.23
N ALA A 379 -10.04 -11.62 3.37
CA ALA A 379 -11.24 -11.94 4.14
C ALA A 379 -11.89 -10.67 4.70
N ASN A 380 -13.20 -10.58 4.59
CA ASN A 380 -14.01 -9.48 5.09
C ASN A 380 -14.69 -9.89 6.41
N TYR A 381 -14.77 -8.96 7.36
CA TYR A 381 -15.28 -9.22 8.71
C TYR A 381 -16.17 -8.08 9.21
N ASN A 382 -17.30 -8.42 9.81
CA ASN A 382 -18.21 -7.45 10.43
C ASN A 382 -18.33 -7.70 11.93
N LEU A 383 -18.45 -6.64 12.73
CA LEU A 383 -18.69 -6.71 14.16
C LEU A 383 -20.09 -7.28 14.44
N VAL A 384 -20.12 -8.39 15.17
CA VAL A 384 -21.32 -8.96 15.77
C VAL A 384 -21.33 -8.54 17.24
N VAL A 385 -22.19 -7.57 17.57
CA VAL A 385 -22.44 -7.21 18.95
C VAL A 385 -23.36 -8.27 19.55
N ASP A 386 -22.85 -9.00 20.54
CA ASP A 386 -23.70 -9.86 21.38
C ASP A 386 -24.78 -8.98 22.00
N ARG A 387 -26.03 -9.17 21.57
CA ARG A 387 -27.16 -8.60 22.30
C ARG A 387 -27.10 -9.20 23.71
N PRO A 388 -27.08 -8.39 24.78
CA PRO A 388 -27.19 -8.95 26.12
C PRO A 388 -28.46 -9.79 26.16
N VAL A 389 -28.32 -11.08 26.46
CA VAL A 389 -29.46 -11.98 26.62
C VAL A 389 -30.29 -11.38 27.75
N LEU A 390 -31.40 -10.72 27.38
CA LEU A 390 -32.37 -10.22 28.32
C LEU A 390 -32.86 -11.43 29.12
N SER A 391 -32.29 -11.60 30.31
CA SER A 391 -32.71 -12.65 31.22
C SER A 391 -34.20 -12.44 31.44
N ARG A 392 -35.02 -13.35 30.90
CA ARG A 392 -36.46 -13.36 31.15
C ARG A 392 -36.61 -13.60 32.64
N ARG A 393 -36.75 -12.52 33.42
CA ARG A 393 -37.26 -12.59 34.79
C ARG A 393 -38.58 -13.34 34.70
N ARG A 394 -38.57 -14.60 35.12
CA ARG A 394 -39.80 -15.35 35.35
C ARG A 394 -40.52 -14.62 36.47
N SER A 395 -41.56 -13.88 36.12
CA SER A 395 -42.54 -13.41 37.09
C SER A 395 -43.26 -14.64 37.66
N HIS A 396 -42.74 -15.16 38.76
CA HIS A 396 -43.51 -16.03 39.62
C HIS A 396 -44.57 -15.18 40.31
N THR A 397 -45.71 -15.04 39.66
CA THR A 397 -46.94 -14.61 40.33
C THR A 397 -47.47 -15.80 41.12
N GLN A 398 -47.15 -15.86 42.40
CA GLN A 398 -48.02 -16.50 43.38
C GLN A 398 -49.09 -15.47 43.76
N VAL A 399 -50.35 -15.74 43.44
CA VAL A 399 -51.50 -15.96 44.35
C VAL A 399 -52.58 -16.64 43.52
#